data_AF-A0A9D8QMF6-F1
#
_entry.id   AF-A0A9D8QMF6-F1
#
_cell.length_a   1.000
_cell.length_b   1.000
_cell.length_c   1.000
_cell.angle_alpha   90.00
_cell.angle_beta   90.00
_cell.angle_gamma   90.00
#
_symmetry.space_group_name_H-M   'P 1'
#
loop_
_entity.id
_entity.type
_entity.pdbx_description
1 polymer ?
#
loop_
_entity_poly.entity_id
_entity_poly.type
_entity_poly.pdbx_seq_one_letter_code
_entity_poly.pdbx_strand_id
1 'polypeptide(L)'
;MQLLKILLGAIFILSGSILFGLVHAAITIHSAGYTIENFFYNVYWTRNLVPYILGVLQLILGILLIVLGLRGEKAVEAEEAAGQEK
;
A
#
# COMPACT_ATOMS: atom_id res chain seq x y z
N MET A 1 -13.68 3.77 15.44
CA MET A 1 -13.52 3.22 14.07
C MET A 1 -12.30 3.75 13.30
N GLN A 2 -11.70 4.89 13.68
CA GLN A 2 -10.54 5.44 12.96
C GLN A 2 -9.28 4.58 13.09
N LEU A 3 -8.97 4.15 14.32
CA LEU A 3 -7.86 3.22 14.59
C LEU A 3 -7.97 1.94 13.74
N LEU A 4 -9.17 1.39 13.57
CA LEU A 4 -9.39 0.22 12.71
C LEU A 4 -9.03 0.51 11.25
N LYS A 5 -9.37 1.69 10.72
CA LYS A 5 -8.99 2.09 9.35
C LYS A 5 -7.47 2.19 9.20
N ILE A 6 -6.79 2.76 10.20
CA ILE A 6 -5.32 2.87 10.21
C ILE A 6 -4.68 1.47 10.24
N LEU A 7 -5.16 0.59 11.11
CA LEU A 7 -4.64 -0.78 11.22
C LEU A 7 -4.87 -1.60 9.95
N LEU A 8 -6.09 -1.54 9.38
CA LEU A 8 -6.36 -2.18 8.10
C LEU A 8 -5.46 -1.61 7.00
N GLY A 9 -5.32 -0.29 6.95
CA GLY A 9 -4.44 0.35 5.97
C GLY A 9 -2.99 -0.09 6.10
N ALA A 10 -2.47 -0.21 7.33
CA ALA A 10 -1.13 -0.72 7.59
C ALA A 10 -0.95 -2.18 7.14
N ILE A 11 -1.96 -3.03 7.36
CA ILE A 11 -1.95 -4.43 6.88
C ILE A 11 -1.89 -4.46 5.35
N PHE A 12 -2.67 -3.64 4.66
CA PHE A 12 -2.65 -3.52 3.20
C PHE A 12 -1.30 -3.01 2.66
N ILE A 13 -0.67 -2.05 3.35
CA ILE A 13 0.68 -1.59 2.98
C ILE A 13 1.70 -2.72 3.15
N LEU A 14 1.65 -3.43 4.28
CA LEU A 14 2.59 -4.51 4.57
C LEU A 14 2.44 -5.66 3.56
N SER A 15 1.22 -6.12 3.31
CA SER A 15 0.96 -7.17 2.33
C SER A 15 1.34 -6.75 0.91
N GLY A 16 1.01 -5.51 0.53
CA GLY A 16 1.41 -4.94 -0.77
C GLY A 16 2.91 -4.88 -0.94
N SER A 17 3.65 -4.47 0.11
CA SER A 17 5.11 -4.39 0.10
C SER A 17 5.77 -5.77 -0.03
N ILE A 18 5.24 -6.78 0.67
CA ILE A 18 5.71 -8.16 0.56
C ILE A 18 5.48 -8.68 -0.87
N LEU A 19 4.27 -8.49 -1.41
CA LEU A 19 3.93 -8.96 -2.75
C LEU A 19 4.80 -8.27 -3.82
N PHE A 20 5.03 -6.96 -3.67
CA PHE A 20 5.91 -6.19 -4.53
C PHE A 20 7.35 -6.73 -4.47
N GLY A 21 7.89 -6.94 -3.26
CA GLY A 21 9.21 -7.54 -3.07
C GLY A 21 9.35 -8.92 -3.71
N LEU A 22 8.31 -9.76 -3.59
CA LEU A 22 8.29 -11.09 -4.22
C LEU A 22 8.33 -11.01 -5.76
N VAL A 23 7.61 -10.06 -6.37
CA VAL A 23 7.68 -9.84 -7.82
C VAL A 23 9.10 -9.47 -8.26
N HIS A 24 9.75 -8.54 -7.54
CA HIS A 24 11.12 -8.14 -7.86
C HIS A 24 12.13 -9.28 -7.66
N ALA A 25 11.98 -10.07 -6.59
CA ALA A 25 12.80 -11.26 -6.36
C ALA A 25 12.60 -12.31 -7.46
N ALA A 26 11.35 -12.58 -7.85
CA ALA A 26 11.01 -13.53 -8.91
C ALA A 26 11.63 -13.11 -10.27
N ILE A 27 11.59 -11.81 -10.59
CA ILE A 27 12.21 -11.28 -11.81
C ILE A 27 13.73 -11.42 -11.75
N THR A 28 14.35 -11.06 -10.63
CA THR A 28 15.81 -11.11 -10.45
C THR A 28 16.36 -12.52 -10.58
N ILE A 29 15.61 -13.54 -10.17
CA ILE A 29 16.00 -14.95 -10.31
C ILE A 29 16.02 -15.39 -11.79
N HIS A 30 15.13 -14.86 -12.63
CA HIS A 30 14.94 -15.35 -14.00
C HIS A 30 15.56 -14.46 -15.08
N SER A 31 15.92 -13.22 -14.76
CA SER A 31 16.40 -12.24 -15.74
C SER A 31 17.71 -11.59 -15.29
N ALA A 32 18.82 -12.07 -15.84
CA ALA A 32 20.13 -11.47 -15.65
C ALA A 32 20.15 -10.07 -16.31
N GLY A 33 20.67 -9.07 -15.59
CA GLY A 33 20.63 -7.68 -16.06
C GLY A 33 19.27 -7.01 -15.85
N TYR A 34 18.56 -7.36 -14.79
CA TYR A 34 17.34 -6.67 -14.38
C TYR A 34 17.63 -5.17 -14.12
N THR A 35 17.03 -4.29 -14.92
CA THR A 35 17.13 -2.83 -14.81
C THR A 35 15.74 -2.21 -14.83
N ILE A 36 15.67 -0.90 -14.59
CA ILE A 36 14.41 -0.14 -14.71
C ILE A 36 13.91 -0.15 -16.16
N GLU A 37 14.82 -0.07 -17.14
CA GLU A 37 14.49 0.02 -18.56
C GLU A 37 13.78 -1.23 -19.10
N ASN A 38 14.13 -2.41 -18.57
CA ASN A 38 13.54 -3.69 -18.99
C ASN A 38 12.50 -4.23 -17.99
N PHE A 39 12.10 -3.44 -17.00
CA PHE A 39 11.23 -3.89 -15.91
C PHE A 39 9.90 -4.43 -16.41
N PHE A 40 9.11 -3.64 -17.16
CA PHE A 40 7.77 -4.05 -17.59
C PHE A 40 7.81 -5.25 -18.54
N TYR A 41 8.84 -5.32 -19.40
CA TYR A 41 9.08 -6.49 -20.23
C TYR A 41 9.28 -7.73 -19.35
N ASN A 42 10.13 -7.64 -18.32
CA ASN A 42 10.41 -8.74 -17.42
C ASN A 42 9.22 -9.13 -16.54
N VAL A 43 8.42 -8.17 -16.07
CA VAL A 43 7.17 -8.43 -15.34
C VAL A 43 6.20 -9.25 -16.21
N TYR A 44 6.07 -8.88 -17.48
CA TYR A 44 5.20 -9.59 -18.42
C TYR A 44 5.75 -10.98 -18.75
N TRP A 45 7.03 -11.07 -19.11
CA TRP A 45 7.69 -12.32 -19.49
C TRP A 45 7.71 -13.36 -18.36
N THR A 46 8.00 -12.93 -17.12
CA THR A 46 7.95 -13.80 -15.92
C THR A 46 6.53 -14.07 -15.40
N ARG A 47 5.50 -13.57 -16.09
CA ARG A 47 4.08 -13.73 -15.72
C ARG A 47 3.74 -13.16 -14.34
N ASN A 48 4.48 -12.15 -13.89
CA ASN A 48 4.28 -11.48 -12.60
C ASN A 48 3.38 -10.23 -12.70
N LEU A 49 2.72 -9.99 -13.84
CA LEU A 49 1.86 -8.82 -14.03
C LEU A 49 0.71 -8.74 -13.02
N VAL A 50 0.00 -9.85 -12.80
CA VAL A 50 -1.12 -9.90 -11.85
C VAL A 50 -0.68 -9.61 -10.41
N PRO A 51 0.33 -10.32 -9.83
CA PRO A 51 0.79 -10.01 -8.48
C PRO A 51 1.37 -8.60 -8.37
N TYR A 52 1.99 -8.06 -9.43
CA TYR A 52 2.45 -6.67 -9.44
C TYR A 52 1.30 -5.66 -9.29
N ILE A 53 0.26 -5.78 -10.12
CA ILE A 53 -0.92 -4.90 -10.07
C ILE A 53 -1.61 -5.02 -8.71
N LEU A 54 -1.77 -6.24 -8.19
CA LEU A 54 -2.35 -6.46 -6.87
C LEU A 54 -1.53 -5.79 -5.76
N GLY A 55 -0.20 -5.87 -5.81
CA GLY A 55 0.69 -5.21 -4.85
C GLY A 55 0.51 -3.69 -4.88
N VAL A 56 0.49 -3.10 -6.08
CA VAL A 56 0.25 -1.65 -6.25
C VAL A 56 -1.13 -1.24 -5.70
N LEU A 57 -2.19 -1.99 -6.03
CA LEU A 57 -3.54 -1.71 -5.52
C LEU A 57 -3.61 -1.81 -4.00
N GLN A 58 -2.94 -2.79 -3.39
CA GLN A 58 -2.88 -2.92 -1.94
C GLN A 58 -2.17 -1.72 -1.29
N LEU A 59 -1.07 -1.25 -1.85
CA LEU A 59 -0.38 -0.05 -1.37
C LEU A 59 -1.29 1.19 -1.44
N ILE A 60 -1.99 1.39 -2.57
CA ILE A 60 -2.91 2.52 -2.76
C ILE A 60 -4.06 2.46 -1.74
N LEU A 61 -4.73 1.30 -1.63
CA LEU A 61 -5.83 1.11 -0.68
C LEU A 61 -5.37 1.31 0.77
N GLY A 62 -4.17 0.81 1.10
CA GLY A 62 -3.56 0.96 2.40
C GLY A 62 -3.34 2.44 2.78
N ILE A 63 -2.76 3.21 1.87
CA ILE A 63 -2.56 4.66 2.03
C ILE A 63 -3.90 5.38 2.20
N LEU A 64 -4.90 5.07 1.36
CA LEU A 64 -6.23 5.69 1.45
C LEU A 64 -6.89 5.44 2.81
N LEU A 65 -6.82 4.21 3.32
CA LEU A 65 -7.38 3.85 4.62
C LEU A 65 -6.69 4.58 5.77
N ILE A 66 -5.37 4.69 5.76
CA ILE A 66 -4.62 5.45 6.77
C ILE A 66 -5.01 6.93 6.73
N VAL A 67 -5.03 7.54 5.53
CA VAL A 67 -5.41 8.96 5.38
C VAL A 67 -6.83 9.21 5.88
N LEU A 68 -7.79 8.35 5.56
CA LEU A 68 -9.17 8.46 6.05
C LEU A 68 -9.28 8.24 7.56
N GLY A 69 -8.44 7.36 8.13
CA GLY A 69 -8.33 7.17 9.58
C GLY A 69 -7.86 8.44 10.29
N LEU A 70 -6.72 8.98 9.85
CA LEU A 70 -6.09 10.17 10.43
C LEU A 70 -6.96 11.43 10.30
N ARG A 71 -7.64 11.61 9.16
CA ARG A 71 -8.55 12.76 8.98
C ARG A 71 -9.78 12.67 9.88
N GLY A 72 -10.27 11.45 10.12
CA GLY A 72 -11.38 11.24 11.04
C GLY A 72 -11.00 11.58 12.48
N GLU A 73 -9.81 11.18 12.93
CA GLU A 73 -9.31 11.43 14.28
C GLU A 73 -9.21 12.92 14.58
N LYS A 74 -8.59 13.69 13.67
CA LYS A 74 -8.52 15.15 13.77
C LYS A 74 -9.89 15.84 13.83
N ALA A 75 -10.90 15.30 13.15
CA ALA A 75 -12.24 15.87 13.18
C ALA A 75 -12.93 15.66 14.54
N VAL A 76 -12.72 14.50 15.17
CA VAL A 76 -13.26 14.20 16.50
C VAL A 76 -12.60 15.05 17.58
N GLU A 77 -11.26 15.16 17.54
CA GLU A 77 -10.52 16.01 18.48
C GLU A 77 -10.98 17.48 18.42
N ALA A 78 -11.28 17.99 17.23
CA ALA A 78 -11.78 19.35 17.04
C ALA A 78 -13.19 19.57 17.61
N GLU A 79 -14.08 18.58 17.50
CA GLU A 79 -15.43 18.64 18.09
C GLU A 79 -15.38 18.55 19.62
N GLU A 80 -14.51 17.70 20.17
CA GLU A 80 -14.34 17.57 21.63
C GLU A 80 -13.78 18.86 22.26
N ALA A 81 -12.78 19.49 21.62
CA ALA A 81 -12.23 20.76 22.09
C ALA A 81 -13.27 21.89 22.06
N ALA A 82 -14.09 21.98 21.01
CA ALA A 82 -15.15 22.98 20.90
C ALA A 82 -16.32 22.76 21.87
N GLY A 83 -16.50 21.52 22.37
CA GLY A 83 -17.51 21.17 23.36
C GLY A 83 -17.12 21.51 24.80
N GLN A 84 -15.82 21.60 25.10
CA GLN A 84 -15.32 21.92 26.45
C GLN A 84 -15.24 23.43 26.76
N GLU A 85 -15.42 24.30 25.75
CA GLU A 85 -15.44 25.76 25.90
C GLU A 85 -16.86 26.33 26.18
N LYS A 86 -17.88 25.48 26.38
CA LYS A 86 -19.26 25.88 26.72
C LYS A 86 -19.66 25.45 28.13
#